data_AF-A0A7S0MH58-F1
#
_entry.id   AF-A0A7S0MH58-F1
#
_cell.length_a   1.000
_cell.length_b   1.000
_cell.length_c   1.000
_cell.angle_alpha   90.00
_cell.angle_beta   90.00
_cell.angle_gamma   90.00
#
_symmetry.space_group_name_H-M   'P 1'
#
loop_
_entity.id
_entity.type
_entity.pdbx_description
1 polymer ?
#
loop_
_entity_poly.entity_id
_entity_poly.type
_entity_poly.pdbx_seq_one_letter_code
_entity_poly.pdbx_strand_id
1 'polypeptide(L)'
;GAKHSERASGFLLSMLSPAWRAKLCGEIGINGGKLLNLEEEDRSFFSKLVALGCGESVSIGSGLDSPLDELIGLARVADRYQVEAIQGDVEDALMNRLTVESCGRILTMACGSGLVRLERASRKLALREFDQFAECAGFMDVSEEVLGSLLDDDGLVSESEERVLKGVVRWMKGGA
;
A
#
# COMPACT_ATOMS: atom_id res chain seq x y z
N GLY A 1 -29.76 3.34 5.82
CA GLY A 1 -28.33 3.60 5.53
C GLY A 1 -28.23 4.86 4.71
N ALA A 2 -27.59 5.90 5.23
CA ALA A 2 -27.39 7.15 4.50
C ALA A 2 -26.34 6.92 3.40
N LYS A 3 -26.69 7.22 2.14
CA LYS A 3 -25.71 7.30 1.06
C LYS A 3 -24.87 8.56 1.30
N HIS A 4 -23.67 8.41 1.84
CA HIS A 4 -22.70 9.50 1.88
C HIS A 4 -22.24 9.77 0.44
N SER A 5 -22.56 10.96 -0.06
CA SER A 5 -22.06 11.48 -1.34
C SER A 5 -21.11 12.63 -1.07
N GLU A 6 -19.85 12.49 -1.46
CA GLU A 6 -18.88 13.57 -1.41
C GLU A 6 -18.84 14.30 -2.76
N ARG A 7 -18.68 15.62 -2.72
CA ARG A 7 -18.57 16.47 -3.92
C ARG A 7 -17.13 16.94 -4.04
N ALA A 8 -16.51 16.65 -5.19
CA ALA A 8 -15.20 17.17 -5.56
C ALA A 8 -15.27 17.78 -6.96
N SER A 9 -14.41 18.77 -7.22
CA SER A 9 -14.30 19.38 -8.55
C SER A 9 -13.70 18.37 -9.53
N GLY A 10 -14.43 18.04 -10.60
CA GLY A 10 -13.93 17.16 -11.66
C GLY A 10 -12.64 17.69 -12.31
N PHE A 11 -12.48 19.01 -12.39
CA PHE A 11 -11.25 19.64 -12.84
C PHE A 11 -10.08 19.29 -11.91
N LEU A 12 -10.24 19.47 -10.59
CA LEU A 12 -9.20 19.13 -9.62
C LEU A 12 -8.86 17.64 -9.69
N LEU A 13 -9.85 16.75 -9.66
CA LEU A 13 -9.61 15.31 -9.78
C LEU A 13 -8.84 14.94 -11.06
N SER A 14 -9.16 15.56 -12.20
CA SER A 14 -8.44 15.32 -13.46
C SER A 14 -6.99 15.84 -13.49
N MET A 15 -6.67 16.81 -12.62
CA MET A 15 -5.33 17.35 -12.43
C MET A 15 -4.52 16.48 -11.46
N LEU A 16 -5.18 15.92 -10.44
CA LEU A 16 -4.55 15.10 -9.40
C LEU A 16 -4.16 13.69 -9.85
N SER A 17 -4.86 13.15 -10.85
CA SER A 17 -4.72 11.75 -11.23
C SER A 17 -5.06 11.52 -12.71
N PRO A 18 -4.16 10.86 -13.47
CA PRO A 18 -4.48 10.37 -14.81
C PRO A 18 -5.64 9.36 -14.81
N ALA A 19 -5.75 8.53 -13.77
CA ALA A 19 -6.84 7.56 -13.63
C ALA A 19 -8.21 8.25 -13.46
N TRP A 20 -8.29 9.30 -12.65
CA TRP A 20 -9.50 10.12 -12.52
C TRP A 20 -9.78 10.90 -13.80
N ARG A 21 -8.75 11.45 -14.46
CA ARG A 21 -8.91 12.07 -15.77
C ARG A 21 -9.55 11.10 -16.77
N ALA A 22 -9.05 9.86 -16.87
CA ALA A 22 -9.63 8.84 -17.74
C ALA A 22 -11.07 8.49 -17.34
N LYS A 23 -11.37 8.34 -16.04
CA LYS A 23 -12.74 8.07 -15.56
C LYS A 23 -13.70 9.24 -15.80
N LEU A 24 -13.21 10.48 -15.85
CA LEU A 24 -14.00 11.69 -16.08
C LEU A 24 -14.15 12.03 -17.57
N CYS A 25 -13.12 11.77 -18.39
CA CYS A 25 -13.13 11.93 -19.83
C CYS A 25 -13.97 10.81 -20.48
N GLY A 26 -15.23 11.10 -20.76
CA GLY A 26 -16.09 10.17 -21.51
C GLY A 26 -17.55 10.63 -21.65
N GLU A 27 -18.10 11.34 -20.67
CA GLU A 27 -19.50 11.80 -20.72
C GLU A 27 -19.66 13.04 -19.83
N ILE A 28 -19.11 14.18 -20.25
CA ILE A 28 -19.42 15.46 -19.61
C ILE A 28 -20.72 15.96 -20.23
N GLY A 29 -21.84 15.51 -19.68
CA GLY A 29 -23.12 16.18 -19.88
C GLY A 29 -23.03 17.58 -19.29
N ILE A 30 -23.27 18.59 -20.12
CA ILE A 30 -22.97 20.02 -19.90
C ILE A 30 -23.66 20.60 -18.64
N ASN A 31 -24.58 19.86 -18.00
CA ASN A 31 -25.31 20.27 -16.78
C ASN A 31 -25.50 19.17 -15.72
N GLY A 32 -24.80 18.04 -15.81
CA GLY A 32 -24.99 16.89 -14.90
C GLY A 32 -23.69 16.45 -14.26
N GLY A 33 -23.54 16.61 -12.94
CA GLY A 33 -22.43 16.04 -12.21
C GLY A 33 -22.37 14.52 -12.40
N LYS A 34 -21.17 13.95 -12.55
CA LYS A 34 -20.95 12.50 -12.70
C LYS A 34 -20.85 11.85 -11.33
N LEU A 35 -21.68 10.84 -11.06
CA LEU A 35 -21.53 9.99 -9.88
C LEU A 35 -20.47 8.93 -10.19
N LEU A 36 -19.35 8.98 -9.47
CA LEU A 36 -18.34 7.93 -9.48
C LEU A 36 -18.60 7.02 -8.28
N ASN A 37 -18.86 5.74 -8.55
CA ASN A 37 -18.93 4.75 -7.48
C ASN A 37 -17.51 4.35 -7.10
N LEU A 38 -17.10 4.76 -5.90
CA LEU A 38 -15.89 4.27 -5.25
C LEU A 38 -16.23 2.99 -4.48
N GLU A 39 -15.28 2.06 -4.44
CA GLU A 39 -15.33 0.92 -3.52
C GLU A 39 -15.51 1.43 -2.08
N GLU A 40 -16.21 0.68 -1.23
CA GLU A 40 -16.51 1.16 0.12
C GLU A 40 -15.25 1.46 0.94
N GLU A 41 -14.19 0.66 0.74
CA GLU A 41 -12.89 0.83 1.37
C GLU A 41 -12.21 2.15 0.95
N ASP A 42 -12.30 2.50 -0.34
CA ASP A 42 -11.70 3.70 -0.91
C ASP A 42 -12.35 4.99 -0.40
N ARG A 43 -13.65 4.95 -0.06
CA ARG A 43 -14.37 6.17 0.37
C ARG A 43 -13.77 6.78 1.62
N SER A 44 -13.26 5.94 2.53
CA SER A 44 -12.62 6.41 3.76
C SER A 44 -11.31 7.18 3.51
N PHE A 45 -10.65 6.90 2.38
CA PHE A 45 -9.39 7.54 1.98
C PHE A 45 -9.58 8.64 0.92
N PHE A 46 -10.72 8.67 0.23
CA PHE A 46 -10.98 9.60 -0.86
C PHE A 46 -10.91 11.07 -0.42
N SER A 47 -11.56 11.43 0.69
CA SER A 47 -11.51 12.79 1.23
C SER A 47 -10.07 13.21 1.56
N LYS A 48 -9.26 12.31 2.12
CA LYS A 48 -7.84 12.54 2.41
C LYS A 48 -7.02 12.71 1.13
N LEU A 49 -7.26 11.90 0.11
CA LEU A 49 -6.59 12.03 -1.20
C LEU A 49 -6.89 13.36 -1.88
N VAL A 50 -8.15 13.79 -1.85
CA VAL A 50 -8.56 15.07 -2.43
C VAL A 50 -7.96 16.23 -1.66
N ALA A 51 -7.99 16.19 -0.31
CA ALA A 51 -7.38 17.20 0.53
C ALA A 51 -5.87 17.32 0.27
N LEU A 52 -5.15 16.19 0.30
CA LEU A 52 -3.71 16.15 0.00
C LEU A 52 -3.40 16.67 -1.40
N GLY A 53 -4.17 16.24 -2.40
CA GLY A 53 -4.01 16.71 -3.76
C GLY A 53 -4.21 18.23 -3.92
N CYS A 54 -5.12 18.81 -3.15
CA CYS A 54 -5.34 20.26 -3.12
C CYS A 54 -4.20 21.03 -2.41
N GLY A 55 -3.15 20.36 -1.95
CA GLY A 55 -2.05 20.94 -1.21
C GLY A 55 -2.37 21.20 0.27
N GLU A 56 -3.47 20.62 0.78
CA GLU A 56 -3.68 20.60 2.23
C GLU A 56 -2.65 19.67 2.86
N SER A 57 -2.00 20.16 3.91
CA SER A 57 -1.19 19.32 4.79
C SER A 57 -2.13 18.42 5.59
N VAL A 58 -2.63 17.35 4.96
CA VAL A 58 -3.26 16.27 5.72
C VAL A 58 -2.12 15.61 6.48
N SER A 59 -2.31 15.46 7.78
CA SER A 59 -1.42 14.67 8.62
C SER A 59 -1.41 13.24 8.08
N ILE A 60 -0.55 12.93 7.13
CA ILE A 60 -0.23 11.55 6.72
C ILE A 60 0.56 10.99 7.90
N GLY A 61 -0.15 10.65 8.98
CA GLY A 61 0.38 10.00 10.17
C GLY A 61 1.82 10.36 10.51
N SER A 62 2.15 11.66 10.54
CA SER A 62 3.52 12.13 10.81
C SER A 62 3.93 11.92 12.27
N GLY A 63 2.99 11.43 13.10
CA GLY A 63 3.27 10.83 14.39
C GLY A 63 3.28 9.30 14.32
N LEU A 64 4.00 8.67 15.26
CA LEU A 64 3.98 7.22 15.49
C LEU A 64 2.57 6.62 15.69
N ASP A 65 1.53 7.45 15.79
CA ASP A 65 0.19 7.06 16.24
C ASP A 65 -0.79 6.63 15.14
N SER A 66 -0.56 6.96 13.86
CA SER A 66 -1.43 6.42 12.79
C SER A 66 -1.24 4.91 12.68
N PRO A 67 -2.29 4.08 12.65
CA PRO A 67 -2.14 2.64 12.46
C PRO A 67 -1.46 2.32 11.12
N LEU A 68 -0.55 1.34 11.09
CA LEU A 68 0.11 0.91 9.86
C LEU A 68 -0.90 0.54 8.76
N ASP A 69 -2.04 -0.03 9.13
CA ASP A 69 -3.17 -0.34 8.25
C ASP A 69 -3.70 0.86 7.49
N GLU A 70 -3.75 2.03 8.14
CA GLU A 70 -4.23 3.26 7.53
C GLU A 70 -3.27 3.75 6.44
N LEU A 71 -1.95 3.69 6.70
CA LEU A 71 -0.93 4.07 5.72
C LEU A 71 -0.89 3.11 4.53
N ILE A 72 -1.00 1.81 4.79
CA ILE A 72 -1.10 0.77 3.74
C ILE A 72 -2.37 0.98 2.90
N GLY A 73 -3.50 1.27 3.55
CA GLY A 73 -4.75 1.58 2.86
C GLY A 73 -4.60 2.81 1.97
N LEU A 74 -4.06 3.92 2.52
CA LEU A 74 -3.81 5.13 1.76
C LEU A 74 -2.87 4.88 0.57
N ALA A 75 -1.79 4.12 0.77
CA ALA A 75 -0.85 3.74 -0.30
C ALA A 75 -1.53 3.00 -1.45
N ARG A 76 -2.36 1.99 -1.13
CA ARG A 76 -3.10 1.20 -2.12
C ARG A 76 -4.07 2.05 -2.93
N VAL A 77 -4.80 2.93 -2.24
CA VAL A 77 -5.76 3.82 -2.91
C VAL A 77 -5.03 4.86 -3.76
N ALA A 78 -3.89 5.39 -3.27
CA ALA A 78 -3.02 6.29 -4.02
C ALA A 78 -2.53 5.66 -5.33
N ASP A 79 -2.03 4.42 -5.25
CA ASP A 79 -1.51 3.66 -6.38
C ASP A 79 -2.61 3.34 -7.40
N ARG A 80 -3.75 2.82 -6.91
CA ARG A 80 -4.94 2.51 -7.74
C ARG A 80 -5.44 3.71 -8.53
N TYR A 81 -5.44 4.88 -7.91
CA TYR A 81 -5.85 6.13 -8.56
C TYR A 81 -4.66 6.92 -9.08
N GLN A 82 -3.43 6.41 -9.09
CA GLN A 82 -2.27 7.12 -9.65
C GLN A 82 -2.13 8.56 -9.13
N VAL A 83 -2.30 8.78 -7.82
CA VAL A 83 -2.16 10.07 -7.16
C VAL A 83 -0.69 10.26 -6.75
N GLU A 84 0.16 10.58 -7.72
CA GLU A 84 1.62 10.70 -7.54
C GLU A 84 2.02 11.68 -6.44
N ALA A 85 1.23 12.76 -6.28
CA ALA A 85 1.48 13.83 -5.31
C ALA A 85 1.64 13.34 -3.87
N ILE A 86 1.09 12.18 -3.52
CA ILE A 86 1.16 11.64 -2.16
C ILE A 86 1.98 10.36 -2.05
N GLN A 87 2.37 9.76 -3.18
CA GLN A 87 3.11 8.50 -3.17
C GLN A 87 4.45 8.65 -2.44
N GLY A 88 5.16 9.76 -2.65
CA GLY A 88 6.42 10.05 -1.96
C GLY A 88 6.26 10.15 -0.44
N ASP A 89 5.28 10.92 0.03
CA ASP A 89 5.05 11.12 1.46
C ASP A 89 4.62 9.82 2.16
N VAL A 90 3.76 9.04 1.50
CA VAL A 90 3.33 7.73 2.04
C VAL A 90 4.48 6.73 2.01
N GLU A 91 5.31 6.74 0.96
CA GLU A 91 6.52 5.90 0.89
C GLU A 91 7.47 6.21 2.05
N ASP A 92 7.77 7.49 2.30
CA ASP A 92 8.67 7.91 3.37
C ASP A 92 8.07 7.59 4.76
N ALA A 93 6.75 7.75 4.95
CA ALA A 93 6.08 7.36 6.19
C ALA A 93 6.14 5.85 6.46
N LEU A 94 5.97 5.02 5.43
CA LEU A 94 6.10 3.57 5.52
C LEU A 94 7.55 3.12 5.72
N MET A 95 8.51 3.80 5.09
CA MET A 95 9.95 3.58 5.29
C MET A 95 10.34 3.79 6.76
N ASN A 96 9.82 4.82 7.42
CA ASN A 96 10.08 5.09 8.83
C ASN A 96 9.50 4.03 9.78
N ARG A 97 8.57 3.21 9.28
CA ARG A 97 7.89 2.13 10.03
C ARG A 97 8.37 0.75 9.60
N LEU A 98 9.33 0.67 8.68
CA LEU A 98 9.87 -0.59 8.20
C LEU A 98 10.75 -1.24 9.28
N THR A 99 10.21 -2.30 9.88
CA THR A 99 10.87 -3.16 10.87
C THR A 99 10.67 -4.61 10.45
N VAL A 100 11.36 -5.56 11.10
CA VAL A 100 11.17 -6.99 10.81
C VAL A 100 9.72 -7.43 11.01
N GLU A 101 9.03 -6.85 12.00
CA GLU A 101 7.63 -7.17 12.31
C GLU A 101 6.64 -6.60 11.28
N SER A 102 6.86 -5.37 10.79
CA SER A 102 6.00 -4.75 9.78
C SER A 102 6.36 -5.12 8.34
N CYS A 103 7.54 -5.73 8.13
CA CYS A 103 8.14 -5.99 6.83
C CYS A 103 7.20 -6.73 5.88
N GLY A 104 6.56 -7.81 6.34
CA GLY A 104 5.73 -8.64 5.46
C GLY A 104 4.51 -7.89 4.92
N ARG A 105 3.80 -7.16 5.78
CA ARG A 105 2.67 -6.29 5.38
C ARG A 105 3.10 -5.21 4.38
N ILE A 106 4.22 -4.56 4.66
CA ILE A 106 4.77 -3.51 3.79
C ILE A 106 5.21 -4.07 2.45
N LEU A 107 5.95 -5.19 2.45
CA LEU A 107 6.47 -5.84 1.25
C LEU A 107 5.34 -6.37 0.37
N THR A 108 4.34 -7.06 0.96
CA THR A 108 3.16 -7.53 0.21
C THR A 108 2.40 -6.38 -0.45
N MET A 109 2.26 -5.24 0.23
CA MET A 109 1.63 -4.08 -0.36
C MET A 109 2.48 -3.44 -1.45
N ALA A 110 3.79 -3.32 -1.22
CA ALA A 110 4.70 -2.64 -2.13
C ALA A 110 4.99 -3.47 -3.40
N CYS A 111 4.91 -4.80 -3.32
CA CYS A 111 5.15 -5.71 -4.43
C CYS A 111 4.18 -5.43 -5.59
N GLY A 112 4.72 -5.04 -6.74
CA GLY A 112 3.92 -4.71 -7.93
C GLY A 112 3.25 -3.33 -7.88
N SER A 113 3.49 -2.54 -6.83
CA SER A 113 3.06 -1.13 -6.75
C SER A 113 4.08 -0.18 -7.40
N GLY A 114 3.72 1.09 -7.55
CA GLY A 114 4.69 2.14 -7.92
C GLY A 114 5.77 2.47 -6.87
N LEU A 115 5.72 1.89 -5.67
CA LEU A 115 6.57 2.25 -4.52
C LEU A 115 7.91 1.49 -4.51
N VAL A 116 8.71 1.70 -5.56
CA VAL A 116 9.92 0.93 -5.86
C VAL A 116 11.00 1.03 -4.77
N ARG A 117 11.16 2.18 -4.08
CA ARG A 117 12.17 2.29 -3.01
C ARG A 117 11.75 1.45 -1.82
N LEU A 118 10.48 1.52 -1.44
CA LEU A 118 9.91 0.78 -0.32
C LEU A 118 9.93 -0.73 -0.56
N GLU A 119 9.54 -1.19 -1.77
CA GLU A 119 9.61 -2.60 -2.13
C GLU A 119 11.05 -3.11 -2.01
N ARG A 120 12.01 -2.39 -2.59
CA ARG A 120 13.43 -2.78 -2.52
C ARG A 120 13.96 -2.81 -1.10
N ALA A 121 13.61 -1.83 -0.28
CA ALA A 121 14.07 -1.74 1.10
C ALA A 121 13.49 -2.87 1.97
N SER A 122 12.19 -3.12 1.86
CA SER A 122 11.50 -4.19 2.59
C SER A 122 11.97 -5.57 2.14
N ARG A 123 12.13 -5.82 0.83
CA ARG A 123 12.72 -7.06 0.31
C ARG A 123 14.13 -7.30 0.86
N LYS A 124 14.99 -6.28 0.82
CA LYS A 124 16.36 -6.39 1.36
C LYS A 124 16.36 -6.71 2.85
N LEU A 125 15.45 -6.13 3.63
CA LEU A 125 15.32 -6.44 5.05
C LEU A 125 14.84 -7.88 5.26
N ALA A 126 13.82 -8.32 4.53
CA ALA A 126 13.28 -9.68 4.60
C ALA A 126 14.34 -10.74 4.26
N LEU A 127 15.15 -10.52 3.22
CA LEU A 127 16.21 -11.45 2.83
C LEU A 127 17.36 -11.50 3.84
N ARG A 128 17.79 -10.33 4.34
CA ARG A 128 18.93 -10.25 5.27
C ARG A 128 18.60 -10.81 6.65
N GLU A 129 17.38 -10.61 7.12
CA GLU A 129 16.90 -11.02 8.45
C GLU A 129 15.91 -12.19 8.36
N PHE A 130 16.02 -13.04 7.33
CA PHE A 130 14.97 -14.02 7.01
C PHE A 130 14.62 -14.92 8.19
N ASP A 131 15.61 -15.40 8.94
CA ASP A 131 15.38 -16.27 10.09
C ASP A 131 14.54 -15.60 11.19
N GLN A 132 14.79 -14.32 11.46
CA GLN A 132 13.99 -13.55 12.43
C GLN A 132 12.62 -13.21 11.83
N PHE A 133 12.60 -12.81 10.57
CA PHE A 133 11.39 -12.46 9.84
C PHE A 133 10.40 -13.63 9.82
N ALA A 134 10.86 -14.84 9.48
CA ALA A 134 10.07 -16.06 9.40
C ALA A 134 9.40 -16.48 10.72
N GLU A 135 9.86 -15.96 11.86
CA GLU A 135 9.27 -16.17 13.18
C GLU A 135 8.25 -15.08 13.56
N CYS A 136 8.30 -13.91 12.92
CA CYS A 136 7.40 -12.80 13.20
C CYS A 136 5.96 -13.06 12.75
N ALA A 137 5.01 -12.30 13.32
CA ALA A 137 3.61 -12.32 12.88
C ALA A 137 3.47 -11.79 11.45
N GLY A 138 4.21 -10.73 11.10
CA GLY A 138 4.16 -10.12 9.77
C GLY A 138 4.56 -11.05 8.62
N PHE A 139 5.31 -12.13 8.90
CA PHE A 139 5.60 -13.15 7.89
C PHE A 139 4.35 -13.89 7.40
N MET A 140 3.34 -14.01 8.26
CA MET A 140 2.06 -14.63 7.91
C MET A 140 1.23 -13.77 6.96
N ASP A 141 1.53 -12.48 6.86
CA ASP A 141 0.87 -11.53 5.96
C ASP A 141 1.53 -11.48 4.56
N VAL A 142 2.57 -12.30 4.34
CA VAL A 142 3.26 -12.40 3.06
C VAL A 142 2.38 -13.18 2.07
N SER A 143 2.17 -12.63 0.87
CA SER A 143 1.47 -13.36 -0.19
C SER A 143 2.32 -14.50 -0.75
N GLU A 144 1.67 -15.50 -1.35
CA GLU A 144 2.38 -16.64 -1.97
C GLU A 144 3.40 -16.17 -3.02
N GLU A 145 3.03 -15.21 -3.86
CA GLU A 145 3.91 -14.63 -4.88
C GLU A 145 5.16 -14.00 -4.27
N VAL A 146 4.99 -13.21 -3.21
CA VAL A 146 6.11 -12.56 -2.53
C VAL A 146 6.99 -13.60 -1.86
N LEU A 147 6.41 -14.59 -1.17
CA LEU A 147 7.16 -15.65 -0.52
C LEU A 147 7.97 -16.45 -1.54
N GLY A 148 7.36 -16.87 -2.65
CA GLY A 148 8.07 -17.54 -3.75
C GLY A 148 9.24 -16.71 -4.26
N SER A 149 9.01 -15.42 -4.50
CA SER A 149 10.07 -14.50 -4.95
C SER A 149 11.20 -14.29 -3.94
N LEU A 150 10.96 -14.47 -2.63
CA LEU A 150 12.00 -14.41 -1.60
C LEU A 150 12.82 -15.70 -1.55
N LEU A 151 12.15 -16.85 -1.71
CA LEU A 151 12.79 -18.17 -1.68
C LEU A 151 13.64 -18.44 -2.92
N ASP A 152 13.27 -17.86 -4.07
CA ASP A 152 14.03 -17.93 -5.32
C ASP A 152 15.21 -16.93 -5.37
N ASP A 153 15.34 -16.03 -4.38
CA ASP A 153 16.38 -15.00 -4.37
C ASP A 153 17.68 -15.52 -3.73
N ASP A 154 18.77 -15.52 -4.51
CA ASP A 154 20.11 -15.92 -4.05
C ASP A 154 20.65 -15.07 -2.88
N GLY A 155 20.04 -13.91 -2.61
CA GLY A 155 20.36 -13.02 -1.50
C GLY A 155 19.74 -13.44 -0.15
N LEU A 156 18.96 -14.51 -0.09
CA LEU A 156 18.35 -15.03 1.13
C LEU A 156 19.42 -15.47 2.14
N VAL A 157 19.45 -14.80 3.30
CA VAL A 157 20.37 -15.12 4.39
C VAL A 157 19.64 -15.92 5.46
N SER A 158 20.04 -17.17 5.64
CA SER A 158 19.57 -18.04 6.73
C SER A 158 20.73 -18.89 7.26
N GLU A 159 20.68 -19.25 8.54
CA GLU A 159 21.65 -20.15 9.17
C GLU A 159 21.61 -21.56 8.56
N SER A 160 20.44 -22.00 8.07
CA SER A 160 20.30 -23.32 7.43
C SER A 160 19.01 -23.44 6.61
N GLU A 161 19.02 -24.30 5.60
CA GLU A 161 17.83 -24.67 4.82
C GLU A 161 16.68 -25.20 5.70
N GLU A 162 17.00 -25.87 6.82
CA GLU A 162 15.98 -26.37 7.75
C GLU A 162 15.17 -25.23 8.38
N ARG A 163 15.80 -24.09 8.69
CA ARG A 163 15.10 -22.91 9.22
C ARG A 163 14.18 -22.31 8.17
N VAL A 164 14.65 -22.22 6.92
CA VAL A 164 13.84 -21.77 5.79
C VAL A 164 12.60 -22.65 5.64
N LEU A 165 12.79 -23.96 5.59
CA LEU A 165 11.69 -24.93 5.47
C LEU A 165 10.71 -24.82 6.65
N LYS A 166 11.20 -24.69 7.89
CA LYS A 166 10.34 -24.49 9.07
C LYS A 166 9.50 -23.22 8.97
N GLY A 167 10.10 -22.12 8.51
CA GLY A 167 9.40 -20.86 8.23
C GLY A 167 8.27 -21.07 7.24
N VAL A 168 8.57 -21.65 6.07
CA VAL A 168 7.58 -21.93 5.02
C VAL A 168 6.46 -22.85 5.52
N VAL A 169 6.78 -23.91 6.27
CA VAL A 169 5.77 -24.80 6.86
C VAL A 169 4.88 -24.06 7.86
N ARG A 170 5.44 -23.15 8.66
CA ARG A 170 4.66 -22.29 9.55
C ARG A 170 3.70 -21.39 8.75
N TRP A 171 4.21 -20.75 7.69
CA TRP A 171 3.39 -19.93 6.80
C TRP A 171 2.24 -20.73 6.18
N MET A 172 2.51 -21.90 5.61
CA MET A 172 1.46 -22.77 5.03
C MET A 172 0.40 -23.22 6.03
N LYS A 173 0.76 -23.35 7.31
CA LYS A 173 -0.18 -23.78 8.36
C LYS A 173 -1.04 -22.65 8.91
N GLY A 174 -0.58 -21.41 8.83
CA GLY A 174 -1.31 -20.25 9.34
C GLY A 174 -1.88 -19.33 8.26
N GLY A 175 -1.45 -19.47 7.00
CA GLY A 175 -2.04 -18.83 5.83
C GLY A 175 -3.12 -19.72 5.22
N ALA A 176 -4.36 -19.56 5.70
CA ALA A 176 -5.58 -20.08 5.08
C ALA A 176 -6.70 -19.06 5.24
#